data_AF-Q3BZ67-F1
#
_entry.id   AF-Q3BZ67-F1
#
_cell.length_a   1.000
_cell.length_b   1.000
_cell.length_c   1.000
_cell.angle_alpha   90.00
_cell.angle_beta   90.00
_cell.angle_gamma   90.00
#
_symmetry.space_group_name_H-M   'P 1'
#
loop_
_entity.id
_entity.type
_entity.pdbx_description
1 polymer ?
#
loop_
_entity_poly.entity_id
_entity_poly.type
_entity_poly.pdbx_seq_one_letter_code
_entity_poly.pdbx_strand_id
1 'polypeptide(L)'
;MLMSTINEPWDVTITLRDLSVALAEHVHAATVPTQRELNEWLHYITRAAPVYWALESACEDIVEDGASEYRIQALKQALTYAQGQVEYWHRKDRW
;
A
#
# COMPACT_ATOMS: atom_id res chain seq x y z
N MET A 1 -15.91 -12.02 -13.67
CA MET A 1 -15.87 -10.72 -13.00
C MET A 1 -15.92 -10.97 -11.50
N LEU A 2 -14.78 -10.94 -10.82
CA LEU A 2 -14.75 -10.96 -9.36
C LEU A 2 -14.86 -9.50 -8.90
N MET A 3 -16.01 -9.16 -8.32
CA MET A 3 -16.21 -7.90 -7.62
C MET A 3 -15.17 -7.81 -6.50
N SER A 4 -14.51 -6.65 -6.44
CA SER A 4 -13.56 -6.19 -5.44
C SER A 4 -13.85 -6.75 -4.04
N THR A 5 -13.03 -7.72 -3.62
CA THR A 5 -12.87 -8.02 -2.19
C THR A 5 -12.20 -6.81 -1.58
N ILE A 6 -12.95 -6.10 -0.74
CA ILE A 6 -12.47 -4.98 0.07
C ILE A 6 -11.09 -5.34 0.62
N ASN A 7 -10.03 -4.71 0.10
CA ASN A 7 -8.68 -4.93 0.59
C ASN A 7 -8.63 -4.41 2.03
N GLU A 8 -8.20 -5.21 2.99
CA GLU A 8 -7.98 -4.72 4.34
C GLU A 8 -6.94 -3.59 4.32
N PRO A 9 -7.07 -2.56 5.18
CA PRO A 9 -6.11 -1.48 5.24
C PRO A 9 -4.68 -1.98 5.43
N TRP A 10 -3.74 -1.37 4.73
CA TRP A 10 -2.34 -1.70 4.84
C TRP A 10 -1.48 -0.46 4.61
N ASP A 11 -0.59 -0.16 5.55
CA ASP A 11 0.28 1.01 5.44
C ASP A 11 1.40 0.72 4.44
N VAL A 12 1.19 1.17 3.19
CA VAL A 12 2.10 0.95 2.07
C VAL A 12 3.45 1.60 2.34
N THR A 13 3.47 2.77 3.00
CA THR A 13 4.71 3.49 3.29
C THR A 13 5.56 2.76 4.33
N ILE A 14 4.96 2.29 5.43
CA ILE A 14 5.70 1.46 6.41
C ILE A 14 6.21 0.21 5.72
N THR A 15 5.38 -0.44 4.92
CA THR A 15 5.74 -1.71 4.28
C THR A 15 6.96 -1.55 3.38
N LEU A 16 6.95 -0.53 2.52
CA LEU A 16 8.08 -0.23 1.65
C LEU A 16 9.33 0.15 2.45
N ARG A 17 9.19 0.93 3.53
CA ARG A 17 10.31 1.27 4.41
C ARG A 17 10.92 0.02 5.03
N ASP A 18 10.11 -0.82 5.66
CA ASP A 18 10.58 -1.97 6.41
C ASP A 18 11.19 -3.03 5.48
N LEU A 19 10.59 -3.26 4.31
CA LEU A 19 11.19 -4.09 3.26
C LEU A 19 12.52 -3.54 2.77
N SER A 20 12.61 -2.21 2.54
CA SER A 20 13.85 -1.58 2.08
C SER A 20 14.97 -1.71 3.11
N VAL A 21 14.65 -1.54 4.40
CA VAL A 21 15.61 -1.72 5.50
C VAL A 21 16.08 -3.18 5.56
N ALA A 22 15.16 -4.14 5.57
CA ALA A 22 15.52 -5.56 5.62
C ALA A 22 16.39 -5.99 4.42
N LEU A 23 16.04 -5.54 3.22
CA LEU A 23 16.85 -5.80 2.01
C LEU A 23 18.24 -5.17 2.12
N ALA A 24 18.33 -3.92 2.61
CA ALA A 24 19.60 -3.22 2.77
C ALA A 24 20.51 -3.92 3.80
N GLU A 25 19.95 -4.47 4.88
CA GLU A 25 20.70 -5.24 5.88
C GLU A 25 21.36 -6.47 5.26
N HIS A 26 20.62 -7.24 4.44
CA HIS A 26 21.19 -8.40 3.75
C HIS A 26 22.23 -8.02 2.70
N VAL A 27 21.99 -6.96 1.92
CA VAL A 27 22.95 -6.44 0.94
C VAL A 27 24.24 -5.99 1.64
N HIS A 28 24.12 -5.23 2.72
CA HIS A 28 25.28 -4.73 3.47
C HIS A 28 26.07 -5.86 4.14
N ALA A 29 25.37 -6.85 4.69
CA ALA A 29 26.00 -8.01 5.33
C ALA A 29 26.49 -9.07 4.31
N ALA A 30 26.21 -8.90 3.01
CA ALA A 30 26.46 -9.89 1.96
C ALA A 30 25.88 -11.28 2.30
N THR A 31 24.70 -11.31 2.92
CA THR A 31 24.02 -12.54 3.32
C THR A 31 22.82 -12.84 2.42
N VAL A 32 22.49 -14.13 2.31
CA VAL A 32 21.28 -14.58 1.62
C VAL A 32 20.13 -14.63 2.64
N PRO A 33 18.93 -14.11 2.31
CA PRO A 33 17.76 -14.23 3.17
C PRO A 33 17.37 -15.67 3.40
N THR A 34 16.90 -15.98 4.59
CA THR A 34 16.31 -17.27 4.95
C THR A 34 14.95 -17.44 4.28
N GLN A 35 14.49 -18.69 4.13
CA GLN A 35 13.15 -18.97 3.61
C GLN A 35 12.04 -18.30 4.44
N ARG A 36 12.24 -18.18 5.75
CA ARG A 36 11.28 -17.52 6.64
C ARG A 36 11.17 -16.03 6.31
N GLU A 37 12.31 -15.35 6.18
CA GLU A 37 12.34 -13.92 5.81
C GLU A 37 11.71 -13.69 4.43
N LEU A 38 12.00 -14.55 3.45
CA LEU A 38 11.36 -14.47 2.13
C LEU A 38 9.84 -14.62 2.20
N ASN A 39 9.33 -15.53 3.04
CA ASN A 39 7.89 -15.70 3.24
C ASN A 39 7.26 -14.48 3.93
N GLU A 40 7.95 -13.87 4.90
CA GLU A 40 7.51 -12.64 5.57
C GLU A 40 7.47 -11.46 4.59
N TRP A 41 8.50 -11.30 3.76
CA TRP A 41 8.54 -10.25 2.74
C TRP A 41 7.44 -10.45 1.70
N LEU A 42 7.24 -11.68 1.24
CA LEU A 42 6.15 -12.01 0.32
C LEU A 42 4.80 -11.67 0.94
N HIS A 43 4.58 -12.00 2.23
CA HIS A 43 3.36 -11.63 2.93
C HIS A 43 3.14 -10.11 2.91
N TYR A 44 4.14 -9.31 3.25
CA TYR A 44 4.05 -7.86 3.21
C TYR A 44 3.75 -7.31 1.81
N ILE A 45 4.44 -7.80 0.78
CA ILE A 45 4.21 -7.39 -0.62
C ILE A 45 2.78 -7.74 -1.05
N THR A 46 2.32 -8.95 -0.76
CA THR A 46 0.99 -9.44 -1.15
C THR A 46 -0.13 -8.65 -0.48
N ARG A 47 0.12 -8.08 0.70
CA ARG A 47 -0.82 -7.23 1.43
C ARG A 47 -0.79 -5.77 0.95
N ALA A 48 0.39 -5.22 0.69
CA ALA A 48 0.52 -3.82 0.27
C ALA A 48 0.12 -3.58 -1.19
N ALA A 49 0.42 -4.51 -2.10
CA ALA A 49 0.21 -4.30 -3.54
C ALA A 49 -1.25 -4.03 -3.93
N PRO A 50 -2.26 -4.79 -3.46
CA PRO A 50 -3.66 -4.53 -3.80
C PRO A 50 -4.15 -3.17 -3.34
N VAL A 51 -3.67 -2.70 -2.18
CA VAL A 51 -4.03 -1.39 -1.62
C VAL A 51 -3.38 -0.27 -2.42
N TYR A 52 -2.11 -0.43 -2.80
CA TYR A 52 -1.42 0.51 -3.68
C TYR A 52 -2.10 0.62 -5.05
N TRP A 53 -2.43 -0.49 -5.70
CA TRP A 53 -3.10 -0.47 -7.00
C TRP A 53 -4.49 0.18 -6.95
N ALA A 54 -5.23 -0.01 -5.85
CA ALA A 54 -6.50 0.67 -5.67
C ALA A 54 -6.32 2.19 -5.56
N LEU A 55 -5.26 2.65 -4.89
CA LEU A 55 -4.93 4.08 -4.81
C LEU A 55 -4.47 4.64 -6.16
N GLU A 56 -3.62 3.91 -6.87
CA GLU A 56 -3.15 4.26 -8.22
C GLU A 56 -4.33 4.41 -9.18
N SER A 57 -5.20 3.39 -9.26
CA SER A 57 -6.40 3.41 -10.11
C SER A 57 -7.37 4.56 -9.74
N ALA A 58 -7.56 4.86 -8.45
CA ALA A 58 -8.41 5.98 -8.04
C ALA A 58 -7.80 7.35 -8.43
N CYS A 59 -6.47 7.46 -8.46
CA CYS A 59 -5.78 8.64 -8.98
C CYS A 59 -5.94 8.76 -10.50
N GLU A 60 -5.75 7.65 -11.23
CA GLU A 60 -5.93 7.58 -12.68
C GLU A 60 -7.35 8.01 -13.08
N ASP A 61 -8.39 7.49 -12.42
CA ASP A 61 -9.78 7.86 -12.66
C ASP A 61 -10.03 9.37 -12.53
N ILE A 62 -9.35 10.04 -11.59
CA ILE A 62 -9.47 11.49 -11.39
C ILE A 62 -8.74 12.27 -12.48
N VAL A 63 -7.56 11.78 -12.91
CA VAL A 63 -6.76 12.42 -13.95
C VAL A 63 -7.42 12.28 -15.33
N GLU A 64 -7.93 11.10 -15.64
CA GLU A 64 -8.47 10.78 -16.96
C GLU A 64 -9.90 11.29 -17.15
N ASP A 65 -10.78 11.05 -16.18
CA ASP A 65 -12.21 11.35 -16.31
C ASP A 65 -12.67 12.56 -15.47
N GLY A 66 -11.75 13.20 -14.77
CA GLY A 66 -12.02 14.36 -13.94
C GLY A 66 -12.68 14.04 -12.59
N ALA A 67 -12.60 15.03 -11.69
CA ALA A 67 -13.13 14.93 -10.34
C ALA A 67 -14.66 14.95 -10.31
N SER A 68 -15.25 13.88 -9.81
CA SER A 68 -16.66 13.80 -9.41
C SER A 68 -16.74 13.48 -7.91
N GLU A 69 -17.89 13.75 -7.27
CA GLU A 69 -18.08 13.43 -5.85
C GLU A 69 -17.82 11.94 -5.58
N TYR A 70 -18.31 11.06 -6.46
CA TYR A 70 -18.06 9.63 -6.39
C TYR A 70 -16.56 9.28 -6.44
N ARG A 71 -15.82 9.82 -7.42
CA ARG A 71 -14.38 9.55 -7.56
C ARG A 71 -13.55 10.13 -6.42
N ILE A 72 -13.93 11.29 -5.89
CA ILE A 72 -13.29 11.87 -4.71
C ILE A 72 -13.49 10.95 -3.50
N GLN A 73 -14.68 10.37 -3.32
CA GLN A 73 -14.92 9.42 -2.23
C GLN A 73 -14.13 8.12 -2.42
N ALA A 74 -14.07 7.60 -3.65
CA ALA A 74 -13.24 6.44 -3.98
C ALA A 74 -11.74 6.69 -3.68
N LEU A 75 -11.22 7.86 -4.09
CA LEU A 75 -9.84 8.26 -3.78
C LEU A 75 -9.61 8.37 -2.27
N LYS A 76 -10.52 9.01 -1.51
CA LYS A 76 -10.41 9.11 -0.06
C LYS A 76 -10.36 7.74 0.60
N GLN A 77 -11.23 6.82 0.18
CA GLN A 77 -11.24 5.45 0.69
C GLN A 77 -9.94 4.72 0.37
N ALA A 78 -9.46 4.78 -0.87
CA ALA A 78 -8.22 4.14 -1.28
C ALA A 78 -7.01 4.71 -0.52
N LEU A 79 -6.96 6.03 -0.34
CA LEU A 79 -5.92 6.71 0.43
C LEU A 79 -5.94 6.31 1.91
N THR A 80 -7.13 6.21 2.50
CA THR A 80 -7.32 5.74 3.88
C THR A 80 -6.70 4.35 4.06
N TYR A 81 -7.00 3.43 3.15
CA TYR A 81 -6.51 2.06 3.24
C TYR A 81 -5.01 1.99 3.01
N ALA A 82 -4.45 2.76 2.06
CA ALA A 82 -3.01 2.85 1.80
C ALA A 82 -2.22 3.45 2.96
N GLN A 83 -2.87 4.20 3.84
CA GLN A 83 -2.32 4.70 5.09
C GLN A 83 -2.46 3.70 6.26
N GLY A 84 -3.01 2.50 6.01
CA GLY A 84 -3.27 1.50 7.04
C GLY A 84 -4.42 1.87 7.99
N GLN A 85 -5.35 2.72 7.55
CA GLN A 85 -6.45 3.23 8.37
C GLN A 85 -7.79 2.63 7.97
N VAL A 86 -8.75 2.65 8.90
CA VAL A 86 -10.13 2.20 8.65
C VAL A 86 -11.05 3.38 8.33
N GLU A 87 -10.71 4.58 8.78
CA GLU A 87 -11.45 5.83 8.53
C GLU A 87 -10.48 6.92 8.08
N TYR A 88 -10.94 7.79 7.17
CA TYR A 88 -10.09 8.83 6.60
C TYR A 88 -9.77 9.92 7.64
N TRP A 89 -8.49 10.09 7.96
CA TRP A 89 -8.00 11.33 8.57
C TRP A 89 -6.65 11.72 7.98
N HIS A 90 -6.48 13.03 7.79
CA HIS A 90 -5.21 13.58 7.34
C HIS A 90 -4.14 13.35 8.43
N ARG A 91 -3.26 12.37 8.23
CA ARG A 91 -2.08 12.18 9.09
C ARG A 91 -1.22 13.44 9.05
N LYS A 92 -0.72 13.91 10.19
CA LYS A 92 0.23 15.04 10.27
C LYS A 92 1.63 14.61 10.68
N ASP A 93 1.79 13.34 11.02
CA ASP A 93 2.98 12.76 11.65
C ASP A 93 3.98 12.15 10.65
N ARG A 94 3.71 12.26 9.33
CA ARG A 94 4.48 11.59 8.27
C ARG A 94 4.74 12.45 7.04
N TRP A 95 5.14 13.70 7.25
CA TRP A 95 5.57 14.63 6.22
C TRP A 95 6.99 15.09 6.50
#